data_AF-A0A8C4URP6-F1
#
_entry.id   AF-A0A8C4URP6-F1
#
_cell.length_a   1.000
_cell.length_b   1.000
_cell.length_c   1.000
_cell.angle_alpha   90.00
_cell.angle_beta   90.00
_cell.angle_gamma   90.00
#
_symmetry.space_group_name_H-M   'P 1'
#
loop_
_entity.id
_entity.type
_entity.pdbx_description
1 polymer ?
#
loop_
_entity_poly.entity_id
_entity_poly.type
_entity_poly.pdbx_seq_one_letter_code
_entity_poly.pdbx_strand_id
1 'polypeptide(L)'
;RKRGWMVTGATALLTVSFSPLSPHGLCMAFYKSTFNTAAQSIKGDGNAHYGIFQFSSQLWHTSDRRSSDNRCRMACRNLLFSNIADDIICAKRIMLNPQGMTAC
;
A
#
# COMPACT_ATOMS: atom_id res chain seq x y z
N ARG A 1 5.18 31.34 -41.90
CA ARG A 1 4.83 31.80 -40.53
C ARG A 1 4.43 30.57 -39.71
N LYS A 2 5.37 29.95 -38.98
CA LYS A 2 5.16 28.68 -38.25
C LYS A 2 4.65 28.93 -36.82
N ARG A 3 3.61 28.22 -36.40
CA ARG A 3 3.29 27.82 -35.00
C ARG A 3 2.50 26.50 -35.15
N GLY A 4 2.99 25.30 -34.84
CA GLY A 4 3.92 24.92 -33.78
C GLY A 4 3.16 24.47 -32.53
N TRP A 5 2.20 23.56 -32.67
CA TRP A 5 1.64 22.85 -31.51
C TRP A 5 2.55 21.66 -31.23
N MET A 6 3.56 21.89 -30.39
CA MET A 6 4.34 20.82 -29.78
C MET A 6 3.39 19.99 -28.91
N VAL A 7 3.27 18.72 -29.27
CA VAL A 7 2.71 17.69 -28.39
C VAL A 7 3.73 17.53 -27.25
N THR A 8 3.52 18.22 -26.13
CA THR A 8 4.40 18.13 -24.96
C THR A 8 4.24 16.76 -24.32
N GLY A 9 5.17 15.86 -24.65
CA GLY A 9 5.29 14.52 -24.09
C GLY A 9 5.68 14.52 -22.61
N ALA A 10 4.71 14.73 -21.72
CA ALA A 10 4.89 14.59 -20.27
C ALA A 10 3.72 13.87 -19.56
N THR A 11 2.66 13.46 -20.26
CA THR A 11 1.48 12.81 -19.64
C THR A 11 1.43 11.29 -19.85
N ALA A 12 2.37 10.70 -20.58
CA ALA A 12 2.41 9.25 -20.83
C ALA A 12 3.40 8.46 -19.94
N LEU A 13 4.18 9.13 -19.08
CA LEU A 13 5.21 8.47 -18.26
C LEU A 13 4.80 8.16 -16.80
N LEU A 14 3.66 8.67 -16.32
CA LEU A 14 3.25 8.42 -14.93
C LEU A 14 2.45 7.11 -14.75
N THR A 15 2.06 6.42 -15.82
CA THR A 15 1.23 5.22 -15.75
C THR A 15 2.02 3.91 -15.77
N VAL A 16 3.35 3.92 -15.91
CA VAL A 16 4.12 2.69 -16.22
C VAL A 16 4.86 2.06 -15.02
N SER A 17 5.04 2.72 -13.86
CA SER A 17 6.02 2.20 -12.86
C SER A 17 5.53 1.97 -11.43
N PHE A 18 4.27 2.27 -11.08
CA PHE A 18 3.76 2.11 -9.71
C PHE A 18 3.05 0.77 -9.49
N SER A 19 3.75 -0.32 -9.82
CA SER A 19 3.29 -1.67 -9.51
C SER A 19 3.83 -2.11 -8.14
N PRO A 20 2.99 -2.51 -7.19
CA PRO A 20 3.43 -3.10 -5.92
C PRO A 20 4.07 -4.49 -6.11
N LEU A 21 4.02 -5.03 -7.34
CA LEU A 21 4.79 -6.19 -7.78
C LEU A 21 6.18 -5.83 -8.35
N SER A 22 6.60 -4.57 -8.24
CA SER A 22 7.98 -4.17 -8.53
C SER A 22 8.96 -4.84 -7.57
N PRO A 23 10.27 -4.90 -7.90
CA PRO A 23 11.29 -5.44 -7.01
C PRO A 23 11.27 -4.81 -5.61
N HIS A 24 10.90 -3.53 -5.51
CA HIS A 24 10.77 -2.83 -4.23
C HIS A 24 9.61 -3.36 -3.38
N GLY A 25 8.45 -3.63 -4.00
CA GLY A 25 7.32 -4.24 -3.30
C GLY A 25 7.60 -5.67 -2.87
N LEU A 26 8.28 -6.47 -3.71
CA LEU A 26 8.71 -7.82 -3.35
C LEU A 26 9.71 -7.82 -2.18
N CYS A 27 10.68 -6.90 -2.20
CA CYS A 27 11.64 -6.72 -1.10
C CYS A 27 10.91 -6.36 0.20
N MET A 28 9.96 -5.43 0.16
CA MET A 28 9.18 -5.05 1.32
C MET A 28 8.36 -6.22 1.88
N ALA A 29 7.66 -6.96 1.01
CA ALA A 29 6.87 -8.13 1.40
C ALA A 29 7.75 -9.18 2.11
N PHE A 30 8.94 -9.44 1.59
CA PHE A 30 9.88 -10.34 2.23
C PHE A 30 10.38 -9.80 3.58
N TYR A 31 10.85 -8.55 3.62
CA TYR A 31 11.43 -7.96 4.82
C TYR A 31 10.42 -7.80 5.96
N LYS A 32 9.16 -7.49 5.65
CA LYS A 32 8.12 -7.23 6.64
C LYS A 32 7.40 -8.48 7.14
N SER A 33 7.19 -9.48 6.29
CA SER A 33 6.36 -10.64 6.62
C SER A 33 6.91 -11.98 6.13
N THR A 34 8.09 -12.01 5.47
CA THR A 34 8.60 -13.17 4.75
C THR A 34 7.54 -13.79 3.83
N PHE A 35 6.81 -12.93 3.11
CA PHE A 35 5.68 -13.28 2.24
C PHE A 35 4.46 -13.92 2.93
N ASN A 36 4.37 -13.85 4.25
CA ASN A 36 3.22 -14.37 4.99
C ASN A 36 2.04 -13.39 4.93
N THR A 37 1.01 -13.73 4.16
CA THR A 37 -0.23 -12.92 4.07
C THR A 37 -1.02 -12.91 5.36
N ALA A 38 -0.86 -13.91 6.24
CA ALA A 38 -1.51 -13.96 7.54
C ALA A 38 -0.68 -13.30 8.66
N ALA A 39 0.40 -12.59 8.32
CA ALA A 39 1.26 -11.96 9.33
C ALA A 39 0.51 -10.87 10.11
N GLN A 40 0.57 -10.96 11.44
CA GLN A 40 -0.02 -9.99 12.36
C GLN A 40 1.02 -9.61 13.42
N SER A 41 1.33 -8.32 13.52
CA SER A 41 2.21 -7.78 14.56
C SER A 41 1.41 -6.85 15.46
N ILE A 42 1.20 -7.23 16.73
CA ILE A 42 0.47 -6.42 17.71
C ILE A 42 1.49 -5.74 18.62
N LYS A 43 1.46 -4.41 18.67
CA LYS A 43 2.25 -3.61 19.60
C LYS A 43 1.49 -3.45 20.92
N GLY A 44 2.23 -3.27 22.02
CA GLY A 44 1.66 -3.15 23.36
C GLY A 44 0.77 -1.92 23.58
N ASP A 45 0.85 -0.91 22.70
CA ASP A 45 -0.02 0.26 22.67
C ASP A 45 -1.39 -0.02 22.00
N GLY A 46 -1.60 -1.22 21.48
CA GLY A 46 -2.79 -1.63 20.74
C GLY A 46 -2.77 -1.26 19.26
N ASN A 47 -1.67 -0.68 18.74
CA ASN A 47 -1.45 -0.55 17.31
C ASN A 47 -1.09 -1.93 16.74
N ALA A 48 -1.62 -2.27 15.57
CA ALA A 48 -1.35 -3.54 14.94
C ALA A 48 -1.07 -3.40 13.46
N HIS A 49 -0.22 -4.28 12.95
CA HIS A 49 0.16 -4.36 11.55
C HIS A 49 -0.33 -5.68 10.97
N TYR A 50 -0.84 -5.63 9.75
CA TYR A 50 -1.53 -6.75 9.12
C TYR A 50 -1.09 -6.97 7.68
N GLY A 51 -1.13 -8.24 7.27
CA GLY A 51 -0.94 -8.64 5.89
C GLY A 51 0.52 -8.67 5.44
N ILE A 52 0.69 -8.96 4.16
CA ILE A 52 2.01 -9.19 3.55
C ILE A 52 2.92 -7.96 3.60
N PHE A 53 2.34 -6.75 3.59
CA PHE A 53 3.05 -5.48 3.68
C PHE A 53 3.02 -4.86 5.09
N GLN A 54 2.43 -5.52 6.08
CA GLN A 54 2.33 -5.03 7.46
C GLN A 54 1.71 -3.62 7.55
N PHE A 55 0.55 -3.41 6.92
CA PHE A 55 -0.17 -2.14 6.97
C PHE A 55 -0.64 -1.83 8.40
N SER A 56 -0.45 -0.60 8.86
CA SER A 56 -0.93 -0.18 10.19
C SER A 56 -2.45 -0.03 10.25
N SER A 57 -3.04 -0.57 11.30
CA SER A 57 -4.48 -0.49 11.60
C SER A 57 -4.97 0.89 11.98
N GLN A 58 -4.07 1.80 12.37
CA GLN A 58 -4.46 3.16 12.75
C GLN A 58 -4.81 4.04 11.54
N LEU A 59 -4.24 3.74 10.37
CA LEU A 59 -4.29 4.62 9.20
C LEU A 59 -5.01 4.02 8.00
N TRP A 60 -4.79 2.72 7.72
CA TRP A 60 -5.05 2.21 6.38
C TRP A 60 -6.33 1.38 6.26
N HIS A 61 -6.77 0.73 7.34
CA HIS A 61 -7.94 -0.15 7.32
C HIS A 61 -8.72 -0.09 8.64
N THR A 62 -9.98 -0.48 8.65
CA THR A 62 -10.79 -0.55 9.88
C THR A 62 -10.39 -1.78 10.70
N SER A 63 -10.17 -1.57 12.01
CA SER A 63 -9.90 -2.62 12.98
C SER A 63 -10.91 -2.60 14.11
N ASP A 64 -11.25 -3.75 14.66
CA ASP A 64 -12.21 -3.87 15.76
C ASP A 64 -11.65 -3.35 17.10
N ARG A 65 -10.34 -3.02 17.15
CA ARG A 65 -9.63 -2.61 18.37
C ARG A 65 -9.50 -1.10 18.53
N ARG A 66 -9.50 -0.34 17.42
CA ARG A 66 -9.35 1.12 17.42
C ARG A 66 -9.96 1.75 16.18
N SER A 67 -10.47 2.98 16.35
CA SER A 67 -10.89 3.85 15.24
C SER A 67 -9.70 4.15 14.34
N SER A 68 -9.94 4.15 13.02
CA SER A 68 -8.92 4.40 12.01
C SER A 68 -9.45 5.32 10.92
N ASP A 69 -8.52 6.02 10.25
CA ASP A 69 -8.85 6.84 9.06
C ASP A 69 -9.39 6.00 7.89
N ASN A 70 -9.16 4.68 7.93
CA ASN A 70 -9.54 3.71 6.91
C ASN A 70 -9.31 4.21 5.47
N ARG A 71 -8.10 4.67 5.17
CA ARG A 71 -7.78 5.26 3.86
C ARG A 71 -7.91 4.28 2.69
N CYS A 72 -7.78 2.98 2.95
CA CYS A 72 -8.04 1.94 1.94
C CYS A 72 -9.52 1.53 1.85
N ARG A 73 -10.39 2.04 2.73
CA ARG A 73 -11.83 1.74 2.77
C ARG A 73 -12.13 0.25 2.82
N MET A 74 -11.40 -0.49 3.65
CA MET A 74 -11.50 -1.94 3.75
C MET A 74 -11.35 -2.45 5.18
N ALA A 75 -11.81 -3.67 5.42
CA ALA A 75 -11.71 -4.32 6.72
C ALA A 75 -10.35 -5.02 6.89
N CYS A 76 -9.84 -5.06 8.12
CA CYS A 76 -8.60 -5.76 8.48
C CYS A 76 -8.52 -7.20 7.96
N ARG A 77 -9.62 -7.96 8.06
CA ARG A 77 -9.69 -9.36 7.62
C ARG A 77 -9.31 -9.56 6.15
N ASN A 78 -9.54 -8.54 5.30
CA ASN A 78 -9.26 -8.64 3.88
C ASN A 78 -7.76 -8.75 3.59
N LEU A 79 -6.91 -8.20 4.47
CA LEU A 79 -5.46 -8.24 4.37
C LEU A 79 -4.85 -9.55 4.89
N LEU A 80 -5.67 -10.42 5.50
CA LEU A 80 -5.23 -11.70 6.09
C LEU A 80 -5.57 -12.90 5.21
N PHE A 81 -6.28 -12.68 4.10
CA PHE A 81 -6.59 -13.74 3.15
C PHE A 81 -5.36 -14.06 2.27
N SER A 82 -5.38 -15.24 1.65
CA SER A 82 -4.36 -15.64 0.68
C SER A 82 -4.40 -14.82 -0.61
N ASN A 83 -5.53 -14.17 -0.90
CA ASN A 83 -5.68 -13.29 -2.05
C ASN A 83 -5.13 -11.89 -1.74
N ILE A 84 -3.96 -11.58 -2.29
CA ILE A 84 -3.26 -10.30 -2.11
C ILE A 84 -3.77 -9.15 -3.01
N ALA A 85 -4.85 -9.34 -3.77
CA ALA A 85 -5.38 -8.29 -4.65
C ALA A 85 -5.77 -7.04 -3.85
N ASP A 86 -6.37 -7.26 -2.69
CA ASP A 86 -6.77 -6.23 -1.72
C ASP A 86 -5.55 -5.52 -1.13
N ASP A 87 -4.51 -6.26 -0.76
CA ASP A 87 -3.22 -5.73 -0.30
C ASP A 87 -2.54 -4.85 -1.36
N ILE A 88 -2.56 -5.31 -2.63
CA ILE A 88 -2.01 -4.60 -3.79
C ILE A 88 -2.75 -3.28 -4.04
N ILE A 89 -4.07 -3.29 -3.96
CA ILE A 89 -4.89 -2.08 -4.13
C ILE A 89 -4.59 -1.07 -3.02
N CYS A 90 -4.48 -1.52 -1.77
CA CYS A 90 -4.14 -0.66 -0.65
C CYS A 90 -2.71 -0.12 -0.76
N ALA A 91 -1.73 -0.95 -1.14
CA ALA A 91 -0.34 -0.54 -1.39
C ALA A 91 -0.26 0.58 -2.43
N LYS A 92 -0.98 0.44 -3.56
CA LYS A 92 -1.03 1.49 -4.59
C LYS A 92 -1.56 2.81 -4.03
N ARG A 93 -2.62 2.77 -3.23
CA ARG A 93 -3.16 3.98 -2.58
C ARG A 93 -2.17 4.60 -1.61
N ILE A 94 -1.44 3.78 -0.85
CA ILE A 94 -0.41 4.26 0.06
C ILE A 94 0.71 4.95 -0.71
N MET A 95 1.22 4.34 -1.78
CA MET A 95 2.30 4.94 -2.60
C MET A 95 1.91 6.25 -3.27
N LEU A 96 0.61 6.50 -3.48
CA LEU A 96 0.08 7.76 -4.01
C LEU A 96 -0.15 8.83 -2.94
N ASN A 97 -0.10 8.46 -1.65
CA ASN A 97 -0.25 9.40 -0.54
C ASN A 97 1.12 9.96 -0.13
N PRO A 98 1.28 11.29 0.07
CA PRO A 98 2.52 11.91 0.54
C PRO A 98 2.98 11.45 1.93
N GLN A 99 2.04 10.97 2.75
CA GLN A 99 2.29 10.33 4.07
C GLN A 99 2.46 8.81 3.95
N GLY A 100 2.43 8.27 2.73
CA GLY A 100 2.54 6.84 2.47
C GLY A 100 3.93 6.33 2.75
N MET A 101 4.00 5.09 3.27
CA MET A 101 5.21 4.33 3.61
C MET A 101 6.51 5.15 3.60
N THR A 102 6.64 6.12 4.51
CA THR A 102 7.92 6.75 4.84
C THR A 102 8.70 5.73 5.66
N ALA A 103 9.15 4.68 5.00
CA ALA A 103 9.95 3.61 5.56
C ALA A 103 10.78 3.03 4.42
N CYS A 104 11.76 3.81 3.98
CA CYS A 104 13.07 3.28 3.64
C CYS A 104 13.91 3.33 4.93
#